data_AF-A0A1M6NDS5-F1
#
_entry.id   AF-A0A1M6NDS5-F1
#
_cell.length_a   1.000
_cell.length_b   1.000
_cell.length_c   1.000
_cell.angle_alpha   90.00
_cell.angle_beta   90.00
_cell.angle_gamma   90.00
#
_symmetry.space_group_name_H-M   'P 1'
#
loop_
_entity.id
_entity.type
_entity.pdbx_description
1 polymer ?
#
loop_
_entity_poly.entity_id
_entity_poly.type
_entity_poly.pdbx_seq_one_letter_code
_entity_poly.pdbx_strand_id
1 'polypeptide(L)'
;MIGWWISKKTNDIMKKFLSILLIFLICISVLSQEDVADYEKFEALAKKVNDIQKTANGKRLKYEETDVVITIPENNFIFNYYNLSANNIVKTGDGLLVFENIDFADVKDIGILDESFGDCGMVVITTNKKHQYTAVVDGKTATKEINNVGFYFSSIESIKGNEMFNALVELIYLSKIKKGLLSEKQAELQKTKWKDTASKNTVVDYYNYWKTEPENIFDALAYTRLTRLDRSFKLEKINTGDFHLGMTKSEFENLLAQKLNEVNSDNEVVKEALKSHKSRYYERKDQTVSTTAEFSKYNTSVSGRKLEKNKNEIDQLIKSVFKIEGKDIGNNLNGSYGFRLEKIEFDKSLKATSIEIVAYPLDKKLTKDGILSILGNDFGNITYKNQDESYFRFSGYADKELFLYFSDSDEIWITLRNKKD
;
A
#
# COMPACT_ATOMS: atom_id res chain seq x y z
N MET A 1 16.08 68.41 -48.15
CA MET A 1 14.96 67.43 -48.02
C MET A 1 15.42 66.05 -47.53
N ILE A 2 16.62 65.57 -47.87
CA ILE A 2 17.15 64.25 -47.44
C ILE A 2 17.41 64.18 -45.91
N GLY A 3 17.93 65.24 -45.29
CA GLY A 3 18.21 65.27 -43.85
C GLY A 3 16.98 65.12 -42.94
N TRP A 4 15.82 65.63 -43.34
CA TRP A 4 14.57 65.52 -42.58
C TRP A 4 14.00 64.09 -42.61
N TRP A 5 14.19 63.39 -43.73
CA TRP A 5 13.74 62.00 -43.90
C TRP A 5 14.62 61.01 -43.13
N ILE A 6 15.93 61.23 -43.11
CA ILE A 6 16.88 60.43 -42.30
C ILE A 6 16.59 60.64 -40.81
N SER A 7 16.41 61.89 -40.36
CA SER A 7 16.09 62.23 -38.96
C SER A 7 14.78 61.60 -38.48
N LYS A 8 13.74 61.59 -39.32
CA LYS A 8 12.44 61.01 -38.96
C LYS A 8 12.50 59.48 -38.87
N LYS A 9 13.21 58.83 -39.81
CA LYS A 9 13.39 57.38 -39.82
C LYS A 9 14.26 56.89 -38.66
N THR A 10 15.32 57.62 -38.29
CA THR A 10 16.12 57.30 -37.09
C THR A 10 15.33 57.50 -35.80
N ASN A 11 14.48 58.53 -35.71
CA ASN A 11 13.60 58.74 -34.55
C ASN A 11 12.56 57.64 -34.40
N ASP A 12 11.98 57.14 -35.49
CA ASP A 12 11.01 56.04 -35.44
C ASP A 12 11.66 54.70 -35.09
N ILE A 13 12.89 54.44 -35.56
CA ILE A 13 13.68 53.26 -35.17
C ILE A 13 14.07 53.34 -33.69
N MET A 14 14.53 54.51 -33.22
CA MET A 14 14.92 54.73 -31.82
C MET A 14 13.72 54.61 -30.87
N LYS A 15 12.54 55.12 -31.26
CA LYS A 15 11.29 54.95 -30.49
C LYS A 15 10.88 53.48 -30.40
N LYS A 16 10.93 52.74 -31.50
CA LYS A 16 10.63 51.29 -31.50
C LYS A 16 11.60 50.51 -30.61
N PHE A 17 12.90 50.84 -30.67
CA PHE A 17 13.90 50.23 -29.80
C PHE A 17 13.64 50.54 -28.32
N LEU A 18 13.33 51.80 -27.98
CA LEU A 18 12.97 52.20 -26.61
C LEU A 18 11.71 51.48 -26.10
N SER A 19 10.70 51.31 -26.95
CA SER A 19 9.47 50.58 -26.60
C SER A 19 9.73 49.10 -26.35
N ILE A 20 10.56 48.45 -27.17
CA ILE A 20 10.95 47.05 -26.97
C ILE A 20 11.75 46.90 -25.67
N LEU A 21 12.70 47.81 -25.41
CA LEU A 21 13.49 47.83 -24.17
C LEU A 21 12.59 48.01 -22.94
N LEU A 22 11.60 48.90 -23.01
CA LEU A 22 10.65 49.13 -21.92
C LEU A 22 9.77 47.91 -21.67
N ILE A 23 9.24 47.28 -22.71
CA ILE A 23 8.47 46.03 -22.59
C ILE A 23 9.35 44.94 -21.96
N PHE A 24 10.61 44.82 -22.39
CA PHE A 24 11.56 43.86 -21.83
C PHE A 24 11.83 44.13 -20.34
N LEU A 25 12.04 45.39 -19.95
CA LEU A 25 12.24 45.78 -18.54
C LEU A 25 10.99 45.50 -17.68
N ILE A 26 9.79 45.74 -18.21
CA ILE A 26 8.52 45.42 -17.54
C ILE A 26 8.38 43.90 -17.37
N CYS A 27 8.67 43.12 -18.41
CA CYS A 27 8.63 41.65 -18.34
C CYS A 27 9.63 41.09 -17.31
N ILE A 28 10.86 41.61 -17.24
CA ILE A 28 11.84 41.21 -16.22
C ILE A 28 11.32 41.53 -14.81
N SER A 29 10.70 42.71 -14.63
CA SER A 29 10.20 43.15 -13.33
C SER A 29 9.06 42.26 -12.83
N VAL A 30 8.13 41.88 -13.71
CA VAL A 30 7.02 40.96 -13.36
C VAL A 30 7.54 39.58 -12.98
N LEU A 31 8.47 39.02 -13.78
CA LEU A 31 9.09 37.72 -13.48
C LEU A 31 9.85 37.74 -12.15
N SER A 32 10.55 38.83 -11.83
CA SER A 32 11.27 38.97 -10.57
C SER A 32 10.36 39.07 -9.35
N GLN A 33 9.15 39.63 -9.49
CA GLN A 33 8.19 39.72 -8.39
C GLN A 33 7.51 38.37 -8.12
N GLU A 34 7.22 37.61 -9.17
CA GLU A 34 6.64 36.27 -9.08
C GLU A 34 7.62 35.30 -8.38
N ASP A 35 8.90 35.30 -8.78
CA ASP A 35 9.92 34.47 -8.14
C ASP A 35 10.14 34.81 -6.65
N VAL A 36 10.05 36.10 -6.26
CA VAL A 36 10.18 36.55 -4.86
C VAL A 36 8.99 36.08 -4.02
N ALA A 37 7.76 36.26 -4.52
CA ALA A 37 6.55 35.82 -3.82
C ALA A 37 6.52 34.30 -3.62
N ASP A 38 6.95 33.55 -4.65
CA ASP A 38 7.11 32.10 -4.55
C ASP A 38 8.13 31.72 -3.48
N TYR A 39 9.31 32.34 -3.50
CA TYR A 39 10.37 32.09 -2.52
C TYR A 39 9.88 32.31 -1.08
N GLU A 40 9.22 33.44 -0.80
CA GLU A 40 8.66 33.74 0.53
C GLU A 40 7.64 32.68 0.98
N LYS A 41 6.83 32.17 0.05
CA LYS A 41 5.88 31.09 0.33
C LYS A 41 6.59 29.79 0.71
N PHE A 42 7.63 29.40 -0.03
CA PHE A 42 8.45 28.22 0.31
C PHE A 42 9.13 28.37 1.67
N GLU A 43 9.71 29.54 1.94
CA GLU A 43 10.38 29.83 3.22
C GLU A 43 9.40 29.77 4.40
N ALA A 44 8.21 30.36 4.27
CA ALA A 44 7.19 30.33 5.31
C ALA A 44 6.72 28.90 5.62
N LEU A 45 6.54 28.07 4.59
CA LEU A 45 6.17 26.65 4.75
C LEU A 45 7.31 25.85 5.41
N ALA A 46 8.55 26.05 4.97
CA ALA A 46 9.71 25.37 5.52
C ALA A 46 9.92 25.73 7.00
N LYS A 47 9.80 27.03 7.34
CA LYS A 47 9.84 27.49 8.73
C LYS A 47 8.74 26.84 9.57
N LYS A 48 7.52 26.73 9.02
CA LYS A 48 6.40 26.08 9.71
C LYS A 48 6.69 24.60 10.02
N VAL A 49 7.25 23.86 9.05
CA VAL A 49 7.67 22.46 9.27
C VAL A 49 8.74 22.37 10.35
N ASN A 50 9.78 23.22 10.28
CA ASN A 50 10.86 23.28 11.27
C ASN A 50 10.32 23.58 12.69
N ASP A 51 9.46 24.59 12.83
CA ASP A 51 8.91 25.00 14.13
C ASP A 51 7.98 23.95 14.75
N ILE A 52 7.16 23.27 13.93
CA ILE A 52 6.32 22.19 14.43
C ILE A 52 7.18 21.00 14.86
N GLN A 53 8.25 20.66 14.12
CA GLN A 53 9.12 19.55 14.51
C GLN A 53 9.76 19.77 15.87
N LYS A 54 10.12 21.00 16.24
CA LYS A 54 10.65 21.34 17.57
C LYS A 54 9.73 20.94 18.72
N THR A 55 8.43 20.80 18.49
CA THR A 55 7.48 20.32 19.53
C THR A 55 7.75 18.88 19.97
N ALA A 56 8.37 18.07 19.11
CA ALA A 56 8.78 16.70 19.42
C ALA A 56 10.09 16.64 20.23
N ASN A 57 10.77 17.77 20.45
CA ASN A 57 12.03 17.79 21.18
C ASN A 57 11.85 17.31 22.64
N GLY A 58 12.65 16.32 23.06
CA GLY A 58 12.56 15.70 24.38
C GLY A 58 11.41 14.71 24.55
N LYS A 59 10.61 14.45 23.50
CA LYS A 59 9.51 13.47 23.53
C LYS A 59 10.05 12.06 23.26
N ARG A 60 9.39 11.06 23.85
CA ARG A 60 9.72 9.65 23.64
C ARG A 60 9.08 9.15 22.36
N LEU A 61 9.88 8.58 21.48
CA LEU A 61 9.44 7.79 20.35
C LEU A 61 9.52 6.32 20.74
N LYS A 62 8.40 5.61 20.63
CA LYS A 62 8.39 4.17 20.83
C LYS A 62 8.92 3.47 19.58
N TYR A 63 10.04 2.76 19.71
CA TYR A 63 10.65 1.96 18.66
C TYR A 63 10.85 0.52 19.16
N GLU A 64 10.06 -0.40 18.62
CA GLU A 64 10.00 -1.80 19.08
C GLU A 64 9.73 -1.89 20.60
N GLU A 65 10.63 -2.53 21.36
CA GLU A 65 10.55 -2.65 22.83
C GLU A 65 11.27 -1.52 23.57
N THR A 66 11.80 -0.52 22.85
CA THR A 66 12.61 0.57 23.43
C THR A 66 11.97 1.95 23.23
N ASP A 67 12.03 2.77 24.27
CA ASP A 67 11.70 4.19 24.17
C ASP A 67 12.98 4.97 23.86
N VAL A 68 13.01 5.70 22.75
CA VAL A 68 14.11 6.60 22.40
C VAL A 68 13.66 8.04 22.51
N VAL A 69 14.48 8.90 23.11
CA VAL A 69 14.18 10.34 23.18
C VAL A 69 14.58 10.99 21.85
N ILE A 70 13.64 11.71 21.24
CA ILE A 70 13.91 12.54 20.07
C ILE A 70 14.52 13.86 20.51
N THR A 71 15.60 14.28 19.86
CA THR A 71 16.13 15.64 19.93
C THR A 71 16.05 16.28 18.56
N ILE A 72 15.48 17.49 18.50
CA ILE A 72 15.27 18.24 17.27
C ILE A 72 16.15 19.50 17.31
N PRO A 73 17.18 19.61 16.43
CA PRO A 73 18.00 20.81 16.33
C PRO A 73 17.20 22.06 15.98
N GLU A 74 17.79 23.25 16.19
CA GLU A 74 17.10 24.51 15.90
C GLU A 74 16.80 24.72 14.41
N ASN A 75 17.73 24.28 13.55
CA ASN A 75 17.63 24.29 12.09
C ASN A 75 17.55 22.84 11.60
N ASN A 76 16.50 22.14 12.00
CA ASN A 76 16.35 20.74 11.68
C ASN A 76 15.80 20.51 10.27
N PHE A 77 15.06 21.46 9.70
CA PHE A 77 14.54 21.39 8.34
C PHE A 77 14.96 22.62 7.53
N ILE A 78 15.72 22.40 6.46
CA ILE A 78 16.26 23.46 5.60
C ILE A 78 15.85 23.18 4.17
N PHE A 79 15.03 24.06 3.58
CA PHE A 79 14.58 23.95 2.20
C PHE A 79 15.45 24.79 1.26
N ASN A 80 15.89 24.20 0.16
CA ASN A 80 16.62 24.86 -0.92
C ASN A 80 15.65 25.12 -2.08
N TYR A 81 15.30 26.39 -2.27
CA TYR A 81 14.37 26.83 -3.31
C TYR A 81 14.82 26.49 -4.74
N TYR A 82 16.11 26.66 -5.05
CA TYR A 82 16.61 26.45 -6.41
C TYR A 82 16.64 24.97 -6.80
N ASN A 83 16.94 24.09 -5.83
CA ASN A 83 16.98 22.64 -6.06
C ASN A 83 15.62 21.97 -5.79
N LEU A 84 14.67 22.70 -5.19
CA LEU A 84 13.38 22.20 -4.71
C LEU A 84 13.53 20.97 -3.80
N SER A 85 14.56 21.03 -2.97
CA SER A 85 14.97 19.93 -2.11
C SER A 85 15.15 20.39 -0.68
N ALA A 86 15.00 19.50 0.29
CA ALA A 86 15.25 19.81 1.69
C ALA A 86 16.24 18.86 2.36
N ASN A 87 16.88 19.35 3.40
CA ASN A 87 17.56 18.53 4.38
C ASN A 87 16.71 18.44 5.64
N ASN A 88 16.64 17.25 6.25
CA ASN A 88 15.98 17.03 7.53
C ASN A 88 16.94 16.35 8.51
N ILE A 89 17.03 16.87 9.72
CA ILE A 89 17.94 16.41 10.77
C ILE A 89 17.13 15.99 11.99
N VAL A 90 17.29 14.76 12.44
CA VAL A 90 16.63 14.25 13.63
C VAL A 90 17.64 13.46 14.45
N LYS A 91 17.72 13.71 15.76
CA LYS A 91 18.53 12.89 16.66
C LYS A 91 17.61 11.96 17.46
N THR A 92 17.95 10.68 17.50
CA THR A 92 17.22 9.62 18.22
C THR A 92 18.19 8.87 19.13
N GLY A 93 18.07 9.05 20.45
CA GLY A 93 19.09 8.54 21.39
C GLY A 93 20.49 9.08 21.06
N ASP A 94 21.46 8.20 20.88
CA ASP A 94 22.84 8.55 20.49
C ASP A 94 23.04 8.69 18.97
N GLY A 95 22.02 8.41 18.17
CA GLY A 95 22.07 8.48 16.71
C GLY A 95 21.62 9.83 16.15
N LEU A 96 22.43 10.44 15.28
CA LEU A 96 22.02 11.57 14.43
C LEU A 96 21.64 11.06 13.04
N LEU A 97 20.41 11.33 12.60
CA LEU A 97 19.90 11.03 11.27
C LEU A 97 19.85 12.32 10.45
N VAL A 98 20.59 12.36 9.35
CA VAL A 98 20.61 13.48 8.40
C VAL A 98 20.09 12.97 7.06
N PHE A 99 18.87 13.37 6.70
CA PHE A 99 18.29 13.13 5.38
C PHE A 99 18.67 14.29 4.48
N GLU A 100 19.37 14.00 3.38
CA GLU A 100 19.94 15.03 2.51
C GLU A 100 19.25 15.05 1.15
N ASN A 101 19.02 16.26 0.62
CA ASN A 101 18.51 16.50 -0.72
C ASN A 101 17.20 15.74 -1.05
N ILE A 102 16.25 15.78 -0.11
CA ILE A 102 14.90 15.23 -0.31
C ILE A 102 14.23 16.05 -1.41
N ASP A 103 14.00 15.47 -2.58
CA ASP A 103 13.36 16.15 -3.72
C ASP A 103 11.83 16.12 -3.54
N PHE A 104 11.25 17.27 -3.21
CA PHE A 104 9.81 17.36 -2.94
C PHE A 104 8.95 17.13 -4.19
N ALA A 105 9.51 17.32 -5.39
CA ALA A 105 8.81 17.00 -6.63
C ALA A 105 8.76 15.49 -6.91
N ASP A 106 9.70 14.72 -6.35
CA ASP A 106 9.80 13.25 -6.49
C ASP A 106 8.96 12.48 -5.45
N VAL A 107 8.33 13.20 -4.51
CA VAL A 107 7.40 12.59 -3.53
C VAL A 107 6.25 11.92 -4.27
N LYS A 108 6.08 10.63 -3.98
CA LYS A 108 5.03 9.76 -4.47
C LYS A 108 3.81 9.78 -3.57
N ASP A 109 4.01 9.63 -2.25
CA ASP A 109 2.94 9.48 -1.27
C ASP A 109 3.23 10.35 -0.03
N ILE A 110 2.18 10.80 0.66
CA ILE A 110 2.26 11.42 1.98
C ILE A 110 1.20 10.84 2.92
N GLY A 111 1.60 10.55 4.15
CA GLY A 111 0.73 10.02 5.20
C GLY A 111 0.91 10.78 6.51
N ILE A 112 -0.12 10.76 7.35
CA ILE A 112 -0.04 11.20 8.74
C ILE A 112 -0.42 10.02 9.64
N LEU A 113 0.43 9.76 10.62
CA LEU A 113 0.17 8.82 11.70
C LEU A 113 -0.07 9.64 12.96
N ASP A 114 -1.35 9.85 13.24
CA ASP A 114 -1.89 10.59 14.38
C ASP A 114 -1.91 9.75 15.67
N GLU A 115 -1.80 8.43 15.54
CA GLU A 115 -1.64 7.49 16.65
C GLU A 115 -0.29 7.71 17.34
N SER A 116 -0.30 7.73 18.67
CA SER A 116 0.86 8.09 19.48
C SER A 116 1.93 6.98 19.44
N PHE A 117 3.06 7.23 18.79
CA PHE A 117 4.27 6.39 18.89
C PHE A 117 5.06 6.81 20.12
N GLY A 118 4.55 6.49 21.31
CA GLY A 118 5.02 7.09 22.56
C GLY A 118 4.39 8.47 22.74
N ASP A 119 5.21 9.51 22.88
CA ASP A 119 4.79 10.90 23.07
C ASP A 119 4.85 11.72 21.75
N CYS A 120 5.08 11.05 20.62
CA CYS A 120 5.25 11.61 19.27
C CYS A 120 4.16 11.15 18.30
N GLY A 121 3.74 12.03 17.41
CA GLY A 121 3.11 11.70 16.13
C GLY A 121 4.09 11.88 14.98
N MET A 122 3.74 11.41 13.77
CA MET A 122 4.62 11.48 12.61
C MET A 122 3.86 11.77 11.30
N VAL A 123 4.41 12.65 10.48
CA VAL A 123 4.06 12.76 9.05
C VAL A 123 5.17 12.08 8.26
N VAL A 124 4.81 11.24 7.28
CA VAL A 124 5.77 10.50 6.46
C VAL A 124 5.55 10.86 5.00
N ILE A 125 6.63 11.14 4.29
CA ILE A 125 6.62 11.20 2.82
C ILE A 125 7.36 10.00 2.27
N THR A 126 6.86 9.47 1.15
CA THR A 126 7.50 8.42 0.37
C THR A 126 7.89 8.97 -0.99
N THR A 127 9.09 8.68 -1.45
CA THR A 127 9.68 9.20 -2.70
C THR A 127 9.86 8.07 -3.72
N ASN A 128 9.89 8.40 -5.01
CA ASN A 128 10.12 7.38 -6.06
C ASN A 128 11.58 6.92 -6.08
N LYS A 129 12.51 7.83 -5.81
CA LYS A 129 13.94 7.54 -5.71
C LYS A 129 14.32 7.35 -4.24
N LYS A 130 15.25 6.41 -3.99
CA LYS A 130 15.82 6.28 -2.65
C LYS A 130 16.72 7.47 -2.37
N HIS A 131 16.57 8.06 -1.20
CA HIS A 131 17.44 9.10 -0.67
C HIS A 131 18.52 8.48 0.21
N GLN A 132 19.71 9.08 0.15
CA GLN A 132 20.76 8.79 1.10
C GLN A 132 20.47 9.54 2.40
N TYR A 133 20.56 8.83 3.51
CA TYR A 133 20.67 9.45 4.81
C TYR A 133 21.96 9.02 5.49
N THR A 134 22.55 9.95 6.21
CA THR A 134 23.73 9.72 7.02
C THR A 134 23.30 9.49 8.45
N ALA A 135 23.60 8.30 8.98
CA ALA A 135 23.44 7.97 10.38
C ALA A 135 24.80 8.13 11.09
N VAL A 136 24.86 8.93 12.15
CA VAL A 136 26.04 9.07 13.01
C VAL A 136 25.72 8.48 14.38
N VAL A 137 26.36 7.36 14.74
CA VAL A 137 26.18 6.68 16.03
C VAL A 137 27.56 6.48 16.64
N ASP A 138 27.77 6.96 17.87
CA ASP A 138 29.07 6.87 18.57
C ASP A 138 30.27 7.38 17.74
N GLY A 139 30.06 8.44 16.98
CA GLY A 139 31.09 9.03 16.10
C GLY A 139 31.37 8.24 14.82
N LYS A 140 30.67 7.12 14.57
CA LYS A 140 30.75 6.35 13.33
C LYS A 140 29.65 6.76 12.36
N THR A 141 30.02 7.05 11.12
CA THR A 141 29.10 7.40 10.04
C THR A 141 28.74 6.17 9.22
N ALA A 142 27.44 5.96 8.97
CA ALA A 142 26.94 5.00 8.02
C ALA A 142 25.95 5.67 7.06
N THR A 143 26.18 5.52 5.76
CA THR A 143 25.22 5.94 4.74
C THR A 143 24.25 4.80 4.48
N LYS A 144 22.96 5.11 4.47
CA LYS A 144 21.89 4.16 4.17
C LYS A 144 20.93 4.77 3.16
N GLU A 145 20.26 3.90 2.41
CA GLU A 145 19.23 4.31 1.46
C GLU A 145 17.85 4.08 2.06
N ILE A 146 16.97 5.07 1.91
CA ILE A 146 15.57 5.01 2.33
C ILE A 146 14.70 5.80 1.38
N ASN A 147 13.46 5.37 1.17
CA ASN A 147 12.47 6.09 0.38
C ASN A 147 11.41 6.80 1.24
N ASN A 148 11.35 6.49 2.54
CA ASN A 148 10.44 7.06 3.52
C ASN A 148 11.18 8.05 4.42
N VAL A 149 10.69 9.27 4.56
CA VAL A 149 11.23 10.29 5.47
C VAL A 149 10.16 10.70 6.47
N GLY A 150 10.49 10.57 7.77
CA GLY A 150 9.60 10.92 8.87
C GLY A 150 9.86 12.34 9.40
N PHE A 151 8.77 13.05 9.69
CA PHE A 151 8.72 14.36 10.33
C PHE A 151 7.91 14.24 11.62
N TYR A 152 8.51 14.55 12.76
CA TYR A 152 7.92 14.26 14.07
C TYR A 152 7.25 15.48 14.67
N PHE A 153 6.20 15.29 15.45
CA PHE A 153 5.54 16.34 16.23
C PHE A 153 5.07 15.77 17.58
N SER A 154 4.77 16.62 18.56
CA SER A 154 4.23 16.12 19.83
C SER A 154 2.81 15.58 19.66
N SER A 155 2.55 14.34 20.10
CA SER A 155 1.23 13.69 19.93
C SER A 155 0.10 14.42 20.66
N ILE A 156 0.40 15.15 21.75
CA ILE A 156 -0.58 15.97 22.48
C ILE A 156 -1.04 17.20 21.67
N GLU A 157 -0.28 17.59 20.64
CA GLU A 157 -0.56 18.74 19.77
C GLU A 157 -1.04 18.29 18.39
N SER A 158 -2.07 17.44 18.33
CA SER A 158 -2.60 16.85 17.09
C SER A 158 -2.95 17.87 16.00
N ILE A 159 -3.39 19.07 16.38
CA ILE A 159 -3.63 20.20 15.46
C ILE A 159 -2.34 20.56 14.71
N LYS A 160 -1.20 20.63 15.40
CA LYS A 160 0.09 20.92 14.77
C LYS A 160 0.53 19.81 13.82
N GLY A 161 0.19 18.55 14.12
CA GLY A 161 0.40 17.44 13.19
C GLY A 161 -0.29 17.67 11.84
N ASN A 162 -1.56 18.06 11.86
CA ASN A 162 -2.30 18.40 10.63
C ASN A 162 -1.74 19.64 9.93
N GLU A 163 -1.29 20.65 10.69
CA GLU A 163 -0.64 21.82 10.12
C GLU A 163 0.68 21.50 9.41
N MET A 164 1.49 20.59 9.97
CA MET A 164 2.72 20.11 9.33
C MET A 164 2.42 19.27 8.10
N PHE A 165 1.42 18.39 8.17
CA PHE A 165 0.95 17.62 7.02
C PHE A 165 0.55 18.57 5.87
N ASN A 166 -0.29 19.57 6.15
CA ASN A 166 -0.70 20.54 5.14
C ASN A 166 0.46 21.37 4.58
N ALA A 167 1.44 21.74 5.43
CA ALA A 167 2.62 22.46 4.96
C ALA A 167 3.49 21.61 4.02
N LEU A 168 3.69 20.33 4.35
CA LEU A 168 4.42 19.39 3.50
C LEU A 168 3.66 19.10 2.19
N VAL A 169 2.34 18.91 2.24
CA VAL A 169 1.47 18.82 1.05
C VAL A 169 1.68 20.02 0.12
N GLU A 170 1.66 21.23 0.68
CA GLU A 170 1.84 22.45 -0.10
C GLU A 170 3.24 22.52 -0.72
N LEU A 171 4.29 22.21 0.05
CA LEU A 171 5.67 22.15 -0.47
C LEU A 171 5.81 21.14 -1.62
N ILE A 172 5.20 19.95 -1.50
CA ILE A 172 5.20 18.92 -2.55
C ILE A 172 4.53 19.47 -3.81
N TYR A 173 3.33 20.04 -3.69
CA TYR A 173 2.59 20.55 -4.85
C TYR A 173 3.31 21.71 -5.52
N LEU A 174 3.79 22.69 -4.77
CA LEU A 174 4.56 23.81 -5.33
C LEU A 174 5.82 23.33 -6.04
N SER A 175 6.53 22.35 -5.47
CA SER A 175 7.72 21.76 -6.11
C SER A 175 7.38 21.04 -7.41
N LYS A 176 6.29 20.26 -7.45
CA LYS A 176 5.81 19.59 -8.67
C LYS A 176 5.38 20.60 -9.74
N ILE A 177 4.71 21.69 -9.34
CA ILE A 177 4.29 22.77 -10.24
C ILE A 177 5.51 23.48 -10.84
N LYS A 178 6.49 23.86 -10.01
CA LYS A 178 7.70 24.54 -10.48
C LYS A 178 8.57 23.67 -11.39
N LYS A 179 8.51 22.33 -11.26
CA LYS A 179 9.14 21.37 -12.20
C LYS A 179 8.26 21.02 -13.42
N GLY A 180 7.06 21.58 -13.54
CA GLY A 180 6.13 21.29 -14.65
C GLY A 180 5.55 19.88 -14.63
N LEU A 181 5.62 19.17 -13.51
CA LEU A 181 5.07 17.82 -13.34
C LEU A 181 3.57 17.81 -13.04
N LEU A 182 3.03 18.95 -12.63
CA LEU A 182 1.62 19.14 -12.28
C LEU A 182 1.21 20.58 -12.55
N SER A 183 -0.01 20.81 -13.03
CA SER A 183 -0.55 22.18 -13.12
C SER A 183 -1.16 22.62 -11.78
N GLU A 184 -1.21 23.94 -11.53
CA GLU A 184 -1.87 24.51 -10.35
C GLU A 184 -3.32 24.04 -10.21
N LYS A 185 -4.06 24.01 -11.33
CA LYS A 185 -5.45 23.57 -11.36
C LYS A 185 -5.60 22.10 -10.94
N GLN A 186 -4.69 21.23 -11.37
CA GLN A 186 -4.69 19.82 -10.96
C GLN A 186 -4.36 19.69 -9.47
N ALA A 187 -3.35 20.43 -8.98
CA ALA A 187 -2.99 20.43 -7.56
C ALA A 187 -4.16 20.86 -6.68
N GLU A 188 -4.86 21.95 -7.05
CA GLU A 188 -5.98 22.46 -6.28
C GLU A 188 -7.19 21.51 -6.29
N LEU A 189 -7.47 20.90 -7.45
CA LEU A 189 -8.51 19.87 -7.56
C LEU A 189 -8.21 18.67 -6.65
N GLN A 190 -6.95 18.19 -6.64
CA GLN A 190 -6.54 17.07 -5.80
C GLN A 190 -6.65 17.39 -4.30
N LYS A 191 -6.24 18.59 -3.87
CA LYS A 191 -6.40 19.08 -2.50
C LYS A 191 -7.87 19.15 -2.09
N THR A 192 -8.72 19.72 -2.95
CA THR A 192 -10.16 19.87 -2.67
C THR A 192 -10.83 18.51 -2.51
N LYS A 193 -10.62 17.59 -3.46
CA LYS A 193 -11.16 16.23 -3.37
C LYS A 193 -10.70 15.50 -2.10
N TRP A 194 -9.41 15.62 -1.75
CA TRP A 194 -8.89 15.01 -0.53
C TRP A 194 -9.55 15.58 0.72
N LYS A 195 -9.66 16.90 0.80
CA LYS A 195 -10.31 17.59 1.93
C LYS A 195 -11.77 17.14 2.08
N ASP A 196 -12.50 17.03 0.98
CA ASP A 196 -13.89 16.56 0.98
C ASP A 196 -13.97 15.12 1.46
N THR A 197 -13.15 14.21 0.91
CA THR A 197 -13.09 12.80 1.32
C THR A 197 -12.73 12.65 2.81
N ALA A 198 -11.69 13.33 3.27
CA ALA A 198 -11.23 13.29 4.65
C ALA A 198 -12.27 13.87 5.63
N SER A 199 -13.05 14.88 5.22
CA SER A 199 -14.11 15.46 6.06
C SER A 199 -15.29 14.52 6.29
N LYS A 200 -15.63 13.70 5.29
CA LYS A 200 -16.71 12.70 5.41
C LYS A 200 -16.26 11.48 6.20
N ASN A 201 -15.00 11.08 6.01
CA ASN A 201 -14.35 10.01 6.77
C ASN A 201 -15.12 8.67 6.78
N THR A 202 -15.66 8.26 5.62
CA THR A 202 -16.40 6.99 5.48
C THR A 202 -15.66 6.00 4.58
N VAL A 203 -15.94 4.70 4.75
CA VAL A 203 -15.42 3.61 3.88
C VAL A 203 -15.70 3.92 2.41
N VAL A 204 -16.94 4.31 2.09
CA VAL A 204 -17.39 4.57 0.71
C VAL A 204 -16.63 5.73 0.08
N ASP A 205 -16.44 6.83 0.82
CA ASP A 205 -15.73 8.00 0.29
C ASP A 205 -14.24 7.71 0.05
N TYR A 206 -13.57 6.98 0.96
CA TYR A 206 -12.17 6.59 0.73
C TYR A 206 -12.02 5.58 -0.41
N TYR A 207 -12.95 4.63 -0.55
CA TYR A 207 -12.96 3.69 -1.68
C TYR A 207 -13.13 4.41 -3.01
N ASN A 208 -14.10 5.33 -3.10
CA ASN A 208 -14.33 6.11 -4.31
C ASN A 208 -13.09 6.95 -4.66
N TYR A 209 -12.49 7.63 -3.67
CA TYR A 209 -11.29 8.42 -3.87
C TYR A 209 -10.12 7.56 -4.40
N TRP A 210 -9.81 6.47 -3.71
CA TRP A 210 -8.73 5.54 -4.08
C TRP A 210 -8.91 4.98 -5.51
N LYS A 211 -10.16 4.67 -5.89
CA LYS A 211 -10.48 4.14 -7.21
C LYS A 211 -10.39 5.17 -8.34
N THR A 212 -10.80 6.42 -8.09
CA THR A 212 -10.93 7.45 -9.15
C THR A 212 -9.74 8.39 -9.24
N GLU A 213 -8.88 8.45 -8.22
CA GLU A 213 -7.68 9.29 -8.20
C GLU A 213 -6.39 8.46 -8.01
N PRO A 214 -6.10 7.47 -8.89
CA PRO A 214 -4.86 6.70 -8.79
C PRO A 214 -3.64 7.62 -9.01
N GLU A 215 -2.50 7.25 -8.43
CA GLU A 215 -1.21 7.95 -8.60
C GLU A 215 -1.15 9.39 -8.03
N ASN A 216 -2.08 9.73 -7.12
CA ASN A 216 -2.04 10.95 -6.31
C ASN A 216 -1.24 10.74 -5.02
N ILE A 217 -0.61 11.80 -4.49
CA ILE A 217 0.12 11.79 -3.21
C ILE A 217 -0.71 11.33 -2.01
N PHE A 218 -2.04 11.34 -2.10
CA PHE A 218 -2.95 10.85 -1.06
C PHE A 218 -3.43 9.40 -1.25
N ASP A 219 -3.06 8.73 -2.35
CA ASP A 219 -3.57 7.39 -2.70
C ASP A 219 -3.30 6.37 -1.57
N ALA A 220 -2.04 6.28 -1.12
CA ALA A 220 -1.67 5.39 -0.03
C ALA A 220 -2.38 5.72 1.29
N LEU A 221 -2.63 6.99 1.58
CA LEU A 221 -3.34 7.42 2.78
C LEU A 221 -4.83 7.10 2.71
N ALA A 222 -5.47 7.30 1.55
CA ALA A 222 -6.84 6.90 1.30
C ALA A 222 -7.02 5.39 1.48
N TYR A 223 -6.12 4.60 0.90
CA TYR A 223 -6.08 3.14 1.06
C TYR A 223 -5.90 2.74 2.54
N THR A 224 -4.99 3.41 3.27
CA THR A 224 -4.75 3.12 4.68
C THR A 224 -5.98 3.43 5.54
N ARG A 225 -6.63 4.57 5.34
CA ARG A 225 -7.88 4.92 6.05
C ARG A 225 -9.02 3.97 5.66
N LEU A 226 -9.15 3.60 4.38
CA LEU A 226 -10.09 2.60 3.89
C LEU A 226 -9.90 1.26 4.59
N THR A 227 -8.69 0.68 4.56
CA THR A 227 -8.41 -0.62 5.19
C THR A 227 -8.52 -0.60 6.71
N ARG A 228 -8.36 0.57 7.36
CA ARG A 228 -8.61 0.73 8.79
C ARG A 228 -10.11 0.67 9.11
N LEU A 229 -10.93 1.32 8.30
CA LEU A 229 -12.38 1.37 8.48
C LEU A 229 -13.08 0.10 7.97
N ASP A 230 -12.52 -0.54 6.92
CA ASP A 230 -13.05 -1.75 6.32
C ASP A 230 -11.95 -2.80 6.11
N ARG A 231 -11.85 -3.72 7.09
CA ARG A 231 -10.88 -4.81 7.08
C ARG A 231 -11.11 -5.83 5.96
N SER A 232 -12.33 -5.88 5.42
CA SER A 232 -12.66 -6.80 4.32
C SER A 232 -11.89 -6.47 3.04
N PHE A 233 -11.45 -5.22 2.85
CA PHE A 233 -10.64 -4.81 1.71
C PHE A 233 -9.25 -5.47 1.64
N LYS A 234 -8.69 -5.85 2.80
CA LYS A 234 -7.46 -6.64 2.83
C LYS A 234 -7.68 -8.09 2.37
N LEU A 235 -8.89 -8.62 2.48
CA LEU A 235 -9.22 -9.97 2.01
C LEU A 235 -9.19 -10.07 0.48
N GLU A 236 -9.49 -8.99 -0.24
CA GLU A 236 -9.40 -8.95 -1.70
C GLU A 236 -7.97 -9.14 -2.23
N LYS A 237 -6.99 -8.80 -1.39
CA LYS A 237 -5.57 -8.94 -1.73
C LYS A 237 -4.98 -10.29 -1.38
N ILE A 238 -5.75 -11.18 -0.75
CA ILE A 238 -5.25 -12.54 -0.50
C ILE A 238 -5.06 -13.21 -1.87
N ASN A 239 -3.80 -13.38 -2.26
CA ASN A 239 -3.42 -14.08 -3.46
C ASN A 239 -3.79 -15.55 -3.32
N THR A 240 -4.94 -15.91 -3.85
CA THR A 240 -5.40 -17.28 -4.05
C THR A 240 -4.93 -17.85 -5.38
N GLY A 241 -3.82 -17.32 -5.94
CA GLY A 241 -3.38 -17.57 -7.30
C GLY A 241 -4.42 -17.07 -8.30
N ASP A 242 -4.72 -17.91 -9.28
CA ASP A 242 -5.73 -17.62 -10.30
C ASP A 242 -7.18 -17.83 -9.83
N PHE A 243 -7.37 -18.34 -8.60
CA PHE A 243 -8.70 -18.49 -8.00
C PHE A 243 -9.11 -17.17 -7.36
N HIS A 244 -10.39 -16.78 -7.40
CA HIS A 244 -10.86 -15.57 -6.71
C HIS A 244 -12.38 -15.59 -6.46
N LEU A 245 -12.83 -14.85 -5.45
CA LEU A 245 -14.26 -14.66 -5.22
C LEU A 245 -14.91 -13.99 -6.44
N GLY A 246 -16.12 -14.43 -6.78
CA GLY A 246 -16.86 -13.98 -7.95
C GLY A 246 -16.52 -14.70 -9.26
N MET A 247 -15.46 -15.53 -9.31
CA MET A 247 -15.14 -16.32 -10.51
C MET A 247 -16.31 -17.26 -10.85
N THR A 248 -16.60 -17.41 -12.13
CA THR A 248 -17.64 -18.32 -12.59
C THR A 248 -17.16 -19.77 -12.51
N LYS A 249 -18.11 -20.69 -12.39
CA LYS A 249 -17.83 -22.14 -12.49
C LYS A 249 -17.03 -22.51 -13.75
N SER A 250 -17.36 -21.90 -14.89
CA SER A 250 -16.69 -22.16 -16.18
C SER A 250 -15.23 -21.67 -16.18
N GLU A 251 -14.98 -20.47 -15.64
CA GLU A 251 -13.60 -19.96 -15.49
C GLU A 251 -12.75 -20.88 -14.62
N PHE A 252 -13.31 -21.40 -13.52
CA PHE A 252 -12.62 -22.38 -12.68
C PHE A 252 -12.29 -23.67 -13.43
N GLU A 253 -13.25 -24.25 -14.16
CA GLU A 253 -13.04 -25.49 -14.91
C GLU A 253 -11.98 -25.32 -16.00
N ASN A 254 -11.99 -24.20 -16.72
CA ASN A 254 -11.01 -23.89 -17.77
C ASN A 254 -9.60 -23.71 -17.19
N LEU A 255 -9.48 -22.96 -16.09
CA LEU A 255 -8.22 -22.75 -15.39
C LEU A 255 -7.63 -24.08 -14.90
N LEU A 256 -8.47 -24.91 -14.27
CA LEU A 256 -8.03 -26.22 -13.79
C LEU A 256 -7.57 -27.10 -14.95
N ALA A 257 -8.32 -27.16 -16.04
CA ALA A 257 -7.94 -27.93 -17.23
C ALA A 257 -6.60 -27.45 -17.80
N GLN A 258 -6.36 -26.13 -17.85
CA GLN A 258 -5.08 -25.58 -18.27
C GLN A 258 -3.94 -26.06 -17.36
N LYS A 259 -4.07 -25.90 -16.04
CA LYS A 259 -3.03 -26.33 -15.08
C LYS A 259 -2.74 -27.82 -15.14
N LEU A 260 -3.77 -28.65 -15.33
CA LEU A 260 -3.61 -30.09 -15.48
C LEU A 260 -2.82 -30.46 -16.75
N ASN A 261 -3.03 -29.73 -17.85
CA ASN A 261 -2.33 -29.96 -19.11
C ASN A 261 -0.84 -29.53 -19.07
N GLU A 262 -0.47 -28.67 -18.12
CA GLU A 262 0.92 -28.24 -17.91
C GLU A 262 1.74 -29.29 -17.13
N VAL A 263 1.09 -30.26 -16.49
CA VAL A 263 1.78 -31.30 -15.71
C VAL A 263 2.21 -32.46 -16.59
N ASN A 264 3.51 -32.74 -16.59
CA ASN A 264 4.09 -33.94 -17.18
C ASN A 264 4.45 -34.96 -16.09
N SER A 265 4.07 -36.23 -16.28
CA SER A 265 4.48 -37.36 -15.44
C SER A 265 4.81 -38.54 -16.36
N ASP A 266 5.80 -39.35 -15.98
CA ASP A 266 6.13 -40.61 -16.68
C ASP A 266 5.26 -41.79 -16.24
N ASN A 267 4.49 -41.63 -15.16
CA ASN A 267 3.64 -42.68 -14.60
C ASN A 267 2.31 -42.77 -15.37
N GLU A 268 2.08 -43.89 -16.06
CA GLU A 268 0.88 -44.09 -16.88
C GLU A 268 -0.43 -43.98 -16.09
N VAL A 269 -0.45 -44.34 -14.79
CA VAL A 269 -1.64 -44.17 -13.94
C VAL A 269 -1.93 -42.69 -13.68
N VAL A 270 -0.87 -41.90 -13.48
CA VAL A 270 -0.99 -40.45 -13.24
C VAL A 270 -1.36 -39.72 -14.53
N LYS A 271 -0.75 -40.07 -15.67
CA LYS A 271 -1.16 -39.58 -17.00
C LYS A 271 -2.63 -39.87 -17.28
N GLU A 272 -3.08 -41.10 -17.01
CA GLU A 272 -4.48 -41.48 -17.17
C GLU A 272 -5.38 -40.60 -16.30
N ALA A 273 -5.05 -40.46 -15.01
CA ALA A 273 -5.82 -39.67 -14.06
C ALA A 273 -5.89 -38.17 -14.41
N LEU A 274 -4.80 -37.59 -14.92
CA LEU A 274 -4.73 -36.20 -15.40
C LEU A 274 -5.67 -35.99 -16.59
N LYS A 275 -5.56 -36.85 -17.60
CA LYS A 275 -6.32 -36.72 -18.86
C LYS A 275 -7.83 -36.90 -18.68
N SER A 276 -8.23 -37.74 -17.72
CA SER A 276 -9.63 -38.07 -17.45
C SER A 276 -10.27 -37.21 -16.35
N HIS A 277 -9.53 -36.29 -15.74
CA HIS A 277 -10.01 -35.52 -14.60
C HIS A 277 -11.27 -34.71 -14.94
N LYS A 278 -12.29 -34.77 -14.08
CA LYS A 278 -13.52 -33.99 -14.16
C LYS A 278 -13.89 -33.44 -12.78
N SER A 279 -14.13 -32.13 -12.72
CA SER A 279 -14.62 -31.47 -11.50
C SER A 279 -16.01 -32.00 -11.12
N ARG A 280 -16.14 -32.51 -9.90
CA ARG A 280 -17.43 -32.95 -9.37
C ARG A 280 -18.02 -31.88 -8.47
N TYR A 281 -19.32 -31.64 -8.64
CA TYR A 281 -20.06 -30.64 -7.88
C TYR A 281 -21.07 -31.32 -6.97
N TYR A 282 -21.11 -30.87 -5.72
CA TYR A 282 -22.03 -31.32 -4.69
C TYR A 282 -23.01 -30.19 -4.38
N GLU A 283 -24.29 -30.44 -4.60
CA GLU A 283 -25.37 -29.50 -4.24
C GLU A 283 -25.64 -29.54 -2.73
N ARG A 284 -25.78 -28.37 -2.14
CA ARG A 284 -26.11 -28.18 -0.73
C ARG A 284 -27.58 -27.78 -0.56
N LYS A 285 -28.09 -27.93 0.66
CA LYS A 285 -29.49 -27.61 1.02
C LYS A 285 -29.90 -26.17 0.72
N ASP A 286 -28.95 -25.23 0.66
CA ASP A 286 -29.17 -23.82 0.32
C ASP A 286 -29.04 -23.55 -1.20
N GLN A 287 -28.99 -24.60 -2.03
CA GLN A 287 -28.78 -24.54 -3.49
C GLN A 287 -27.44 -23.91 -3.90
N THR A 288 -26.46 -23.86 -2.97
CA THR A 288 -25.06 -23.65 -3.33
C THR A 288 -24.48 -24.95 -3.88
N VAL A 289 -23.55 -24.86 -4.83
CA VAL A 289 -22.80 -26.02 -5.31
C VAL A 289 -21.34 -25.88 -4.90
N SER A 290 -20.72 -26.97 -4.48
CA SER A 290 -19.31 -26.97 -4.05
C SER A 290 -18.49 -28.00 -4.78
N THR A 291 -17.21 -27.73 -4.99
CA THR A 291 -16.25 -28.66 -5.57
C THR A 291 -14.98 -28.70 -4.74
N THR A 292 -14.34 -29.86 -4.68
CA THR A 292 -13.10 -30.10 -3.94
C THR A 292 -11.94 -30.35 -4.89
N ALA A 293 -10.75 -29.94 -4.48
CA ALA A 293 -9.50 -30.10 -5.21
C ALA A 293 -8.89 -31.51 -5.00
N GLU A 294 -9.65 -32.58 -5.28
CA GLU A 294 -9.24 -33.97 -4.99
C GLU A 294 -9.19 -34.87 -6.24
N PHE A 295 -8.11 -35.65 -6.36
CA PHE A 295 -8.00 -36.77 -7.29
C PHE A 295 -8.55 -38.04 -6.66
N SER A 296 -9.79 -38.36 -6.98
CA SER A 296 -10.44 -39.60 -6.53
C SER A 296 -10.94 -40.43 -7.71
N LYS A 297 -11.35 -41.68 -7.44
CA LYS A 297 -12.01 -42.53 -8.45
C LYS A 297 -13.24 -41.89 -9.08
N TYR A 298 -13.87 -40.95 -8.35
CA TYR A 298 -15.07 -40.25 -8.79
C TYR A 298 -14.75 -39.14 -9.79
N ASN A 299 -13.51 -38.63 -9.77
CA ASN A 299 -13.10 -37.50 -10.57
C ASN A 299 -12.13 -37.90 -11.70
N THR A 300 -11.54 -39.10 -11.67
CA THR A 300 -10.43 -39.48 -12.58
C THR A 300 -10.65 -40.76 -13.39
N SER A 301 -11.81 -41.43 -13.32
CA SER A 301 -12.05 -42.76 -13.97
C SER A 301 -11.07 -43.89 -13.59
N VAL A 302 -9.99 -43.62 -12.87
CA VAL A 302 -8.99 -44.56 -12.38
C VAL A 302 -9.49 -45.20 -11.09
N SER A 303 -9.26 -46.51 -10.92
CA SER A 303 -9.72 -47.22 -9.73
C SER A 303 -9.01 -46.73 -8.47
N GLY A 304 -9.74 -46.66 -7.35
CA GLY A 304 -9.18 -46.18 -6.07
C GLY A 304 -7.94 -46.94 -5.61
N ARG A 305 -7.85 -48.26 -5.90
CA ARG A 305 -6.66 -49.07 -5.58
C ARG A 305 -5.42 -48.64 -6.36
N LYS A 306 -5.57 -48.23 -7.63
CA LYS A 306 -4.46 -47.72 -8.45
C LYS A 306 -4.02 -46.33 -7.97
N LEU A 307 -4.98 -45.47 -7.63
CA LEU A 307 -4.69 -44.15 -7.06
C LEU A 307 -3.93 -44.28 -5.74
N GLU A 308 -4.40 -45.14 -4.82
CA GLU A 308 -3.77 -45.34 -3.51
C GLU A 308 -2.33 -45.85 -3.63
N LYS A 309 -2.05 -46.75 -4.58
CA LYS A 309 -0.67 -47.21 -4.84
C LYS A 309 0.27 -46.11 -5.32
N ASN A 310 -0.26 -45.05 -5.94
CA ASN A 310 0.49 -43.92 -6.47
C ASN A 310 0.22 -42.63 -5.68
N LYS A 311 -0.29 -42.76 -4.44
CA LYS A 311 -0.77 -41.64 -3.62
C LYS A 311 0.27 -40.53 -3.47
N ASN A 312 1.53 -40.87 -3.23
CA ASN A 312 2.59 -39.88 -3.05
C ASN A 312 2.77 -38.95 -4.26
N GLU A 313 2.74 -39.51 -5.48
CA GLU A 313 2.90 -38.73 -6.72
C GLU A 313 1.64 -37.89 -6.98
N ILE A 314 0.46 -38.46 -6.74
CA ILE A 314 -0.82 -37.76 -6.85
C ILE A 314 -0.92 -36.61 -5.85
N ASP A 315 -0.51 -36.81 -4.59
CA ASP A 315 -0.53 -35.78 -3.56
C ASP A 315 0.45 -34.64 -3.89
N GLN A 316 1.62 -34.95 -4.47
CA GLN A 316 2.54 -33.93 -4.98
C GLN A 316 1.93 -33.12 -6.13
N LEU A 317 1.18 -33.78 -6.99
CA LEU A 317 0.48 -33.16 -8.12
C LEU A 317 -0.68 -32.27 -7.67
N ILE A 318 -1.48 -32.72 -6.70
CA ILE A 318 -2.51 -31.88 -6.06
C ILE A 318 -1.85 -30.63 -5.49
N LYS A 319 -0.74 -30.81 -4.76
CA LYS A 319 0.01 -29.68 -4.18
C LYS A 319 0.59 -28.73 -5.23
N SER A 320 0.91 -29.19 -6.44
CA SER A 320 1.45 -28.33 -7.51
C SER A 320 0.35 -27.61 -8.28
N VAL A 321 -0.70 -28.32 -8.70
CA VAL A 321 -1.84 -27.78 -9.48
C VAL A 321 -2.65 -26.77 -8.67
N PHE A 322 -2.86 -27.08 -7.39
CA PHE A 322 -3.64 -26.25 -6.47
C PHE A 322 -2.76 -25.37 -5.58
N LYS A 323 -1.46 -25.26 -5.90
CA LYS A 323 -0.54 -24.41 -5.13
C LYS A 323 -1.03 -22.96 -5.14
N ILE A 324 -0.98 -22.36 -3.96
CA ILE A 324 -1.24 -20.93 -3.77
C ILE A 324 0.05 -20.24 -3.32
N GLU A 325 0.34 -19.05 -3.85
CA GLU A 325 1.46 -18.25 -3.38
C GLU A 325 1.10 -17.57 -2.05
N GLY A 326 1.71 -18.04 -0.96
CA GLY A 326 1.39 -17.63 0.42
C GLY A 326 1.78 -16.22 0.85
N LYS A 327 1.96 -15.27 -0.07
CA LYS A 327 2.46 -13.92 0.26
C LYS A 327 1.44 -13.10 1.06
N ASP A 328 0.14 -13.31 0.88
CA ASP A 328 -0.87 -12.32 1.32
C ASP A 328 -1.81 -12.77 2.45
N ILE A 329 -1.78 -14.04 2.86
CA ILE A 329 -2.56 -14.52 4.04
C ILE A 329 -1.96 -13.95 5.34
N GLY A 330 -0.79 -13.33 5.25
CA GLY A 330 -0.07 -12.64 6.30
C GLY A 330 1.39 -12.82 5.95
N ASN A 331 2.09 -11.74 5.59
CA ASN A 331 3.46 -11.79 5.09
C ASN A 331 4.40 -12.62 5.98
N ASN A 332 4.05 -12.78 7.26
CA ASN A 332 4.79 -13.54 8.28
C ASN A 332 4.44 -15.03 8.38
N LEU A 333 3.31 -15.50 7.81
CA LEU A 333 3.05 -16.96 7.68
C LEU A 333 3.89 -17.56 6.55
N ASN A 334 4.24 -16.73 5.57
CA ASN A 334 5.03 -17.11 4.41
C ASN A 334 6.41 -17.62 4.85
N GLY A 335 6.81 -18.80 4.38
CA GLY A 335 8.05 -19.49 4.76
C GLY A 335 7.91 -20.46 5.94
N SER A 336 6.90 -20.28 6.81
CA SER A 336 6.54 -21.28 7.84
C SER A 336 5.46 -22.24 7.36
N TYR A 337 4.64 -21.83 6.38
CA TYR A 337 3.54 -22.61 5.82
C TYR A 337 3.58 -22.68 4.29
N GLY A 338 3.09 -23.81 3.76
CA GLY A 338 2.70 -23.96 2.37
C GLY A 338 1.17 -23.92 2.25
N PHE A 339 0.67 -23.49 1.09
CA PHE A 339 -0.76 -23.26 0.88
C PHE A 339 -1.26 -24.02 -0.35
N ARG A 340 -2.46 -24.60 -0.24
CA ARG A 340 -3.16 -25.23 -1.36
C ARG A 340 -4.65 -24.88 -1.34
N LEU A 341 -5.25 -24.74 -2.52
CA LEU A 341 -6.71 -24.70 -2.65
C LEU A 341 -7.28 -26.06 -2.21
N GLU A 342 -8.31 -26.02 -1.39
CA GLU A 342 -9.01 -27.23 -0.93
C GLU A 342 -10.42 -27.30 -1.53
N LYS A 343 -11.14 -26.18 -1.52
CA LYS A 343 -12.55 -26.16 -1.92
C LYS A 343 -13.00 -24.78 -2.42
N ILE A 344 -13.95 -24.79 -3.35
CA ILE A 344 -14.69 -23.59 -3.79
C ILE A 344 -16.20 -23.87 -3.69
N GLU A 345 -16.94 -22.88 -3.18
CA GLU A 345 -18.41 -22.87 -3.18
C GLU A 345 -18.93 -21.80 -4.13
N PHE A 346 -19.95 -22.15 -4.90
CA PHE A 346 -20.63 -21.29 -5.87
C PHE A 346 -22.08 -21.08 -5.46
N ASP A 347 -22.60 -19.88 -5.70
CA ASP A 347 -24.02 -19.57 -5.54
C ASP A 347 -24.88 -20.11 -6.69
N LYS A 348 -26.18 -19.78 -6.65
CA LYS A 348 -27.15 -20.16 -7.69
C LYS A 348 -26.86 -19.53 -9.06
N SER A 349 -26.10 -18.44 -9.09
CA SER A 349 -25.61 -17.80 -10.33
C SER A 349 -24.30 -18.43 -10.84
N LEU A 350 -23.84 -19.49 -10.17
CA LEU A 350 -22.59 -20.21 -10.45
C LEU A 350 -21.35 -19.31 -10.31
N LYS A 351 -21.39 -18.34 -9.40
CA LYS A 351 -20.25 -17.50 -9.03
C LYS A 351 -19.69 -17.92 -7.69
N ALA A 352 -18.36 -17.96 -7.58
CA ALA A 352 -17.67 -18.35 -6.36
C ALA A 352 -17.99 -17.37 -5.24
N THR A 353 -18.53 -17.89 -4.13
CA THR A 353 -18.86 -17.12 -2.92
C THR A 353 -18.02 -17.53 -1.73
N SER A 354 -17.30 -18.65 -1.82
CA SER A 354 -16.37 -19.10 -0.80
C SER A 354 -15.17 -19.81 -1.45
N ILE A 355 -13.98 -19.52 -0.95
CA ILE A 355 -12.73 -20.19 -1.30
C ILE A 355 -12.09 -20.65 0.01
N GLU A 356 -11.75 -21.93 0.07
CA GLU A 356 -11.12 -22.56 1.22
C GLU A 356 -9.73 -23.05 0.84
N ILE A 357 -8.77 -22.68 1.69
CA ILE A 357 -7.35 -22.92 1.52
C ILE A 357 -6.87 -23.68 2.74
N VAL A 358 -6.03 -24.68 2.52
CA VAL A 358 -5.36 -25.36 3.62
C VAL A 358 -3.91 -24.88 3.68
N ALA A 359 -3.54 -24.31 4.83
CA ALA A 359 -2.17 -24.03 5.20
C ALA A 359 -1.60 -25.24 5.95
N TYR A 360 -0.52 -25.81 5.43
CA TYR A 360 0.20 -26.93 6.05
C TYR A 360 1.59 -26.48 6.50
N PRO A 361 2.04 -26.89 7.70
CA PRO A 361 3.29 -26.39 8.25
C PRO A 361 4.48 -26.91 7.42
N LEU A 362 5.36 -26.00 7.01
CA LEU A 362 6.69 -26.29 6.47
C LEU A 362 7.72 -26.30 7.62
N ASP A 363 7.56 -25.39 8.58
CA ASP A 363 8.22 -25.45 9.88
C ASP A 363 7.20 -25.25 11.02
N LYS A 364 7.39 -25.94 12.15
CA LYS A 364 6.44 -25.91 13.29
C LYS A 364 6.76 -24.78 14.28
N LYS A 365 7.24 -23.62 13.80
CA LYS A 365 7.69 -22.55 14.70
C LYS A 365 6.57 -21.65 15.20
N LEU A 366 5.52 -21.49 14.41
CA LEU A 366 4.40 -20.61 14.77
C LEU A 366 3.37 -21.35 15.61
N THR A 367 3.04 -20.80 16.77
CA THR A 367 1.95 -21.27 17.63
C THR A 367 0.62 -20.74 17.10
N LYS A 368 -0.50 -21.38 17.50
CA LYS A 368 -1.86 -20.88 17.26
C LYS A 368 -2.01 -19.40 17.64
N ASP A 369 -1.55 -19.01 18.82
CA ASP A 369 -1.63 -17.63 19.30
C ASP A 369 -0.79 -16.67 18.44
N GLY A 370 0.39 -17.11 17.99
CA GLY A 370 1.21 -16.36 17.04
C GLY A 370 0.48 -16.12 15.72
N ILE A 371 -0.22 -17.13 15.21
CA ILE A 371 -0.98 -17.05 13.95
C ILE A 371 -2.20 -16.13 14.11
N LEU A 372 -2.94 -16.26 15.21
CA LEU A 372 -4.05 -15.37 15.53
C LEU A 372 -3.59 -13.92 15.71
N SER A 373 -2.41 -13.69 16.28
CA SER A 373 -1.82 -12.36 16.42
C SER A 373 -1.44 -11.77 15.06
N ILE A 374 -0.76 -12.53 14.20
CA ILE A 374 -0.41 -12.11 12.84
C ILE A 374 -1.67 -11.73 12.06
N LEU A 375 -2.66 -12.63 12.04
CA LEU A 375 -3.91 -12.41 11.33
C LEU A 375 -4.77 -11.33 11.98
N GLY A 376 -4.66 -11.14 13.29
CA GLY A 376 -5.31 -10.04 14.00
C GLY A 376 -4.76 -8.67 13.59
N ASN A 377 -3.45 -8.55 13.43
CA ASN A 377 -2.80 -7.34 12.92
C ASN A 377 -3.22 -7.05 11.47
N ASP A 378 -3.38 -8.10 10.66
CA ASP A 378 -3.74 -7.95 9.27
C ASP A 378 -5.25 -7.69 9.08
N PHE A 379 -6.11 -8.53 9.63
CA PHE A 379 -7.55 -8.55 9.35
C PHE A 379 -8.44 -8.01 10.48
N GLY A 380 -7.84 -7.55 11.59
CA GLY A 380 -8.54 -6.94 12.71
C GLY A 380 -8.95 -7.92 13.81
N ASN A 381 -9.86 -7.50 14.68
CA ASN A 381 -10.24 -8.31 15.84
C ASN A 381 -11.09 -9.53 15.46
N ILE A 382 -10.91 -10.60 16.22
CA ILE A 382 -11.76 -11.80 16.17
C ILE A 382 -13.19 -11.39 16.60
N THR A 383 -14.16 -11.64 15.74
CA THR A 383 -15.58 -11.33 16.00
C THR A 383 -16.37 -12.53 16.51
N TYR A 384 -15.79 -13.73 16.39
CA TYR A 384 -16.35 -14.95 16.94
C TYR A 384 -15.24 -15.98 17.16
N LYS A 385 -15.34 -16.73 18.26
CA LYS A 385 -14.59 -17.95 18.50
C LYS A 385 -15.53 -19.02 19.05
N ASN A 386 -15.34 -20.28 18.66
CA ASN A 386 -16.10 -21.39 19.24
C ASN A 386 -15.58 -21.75 20.65
N GLN A 387 -16.29 -22.63 21.35
CA GLN A 387 -15.97 -23.03 22.74
C GLN A 387 -14.58 -23.67 22.88
N ASP A 388 -14.23 -24.54 21.93
CA ASP A 388 -12.94 -25.24 21.92
C ASP A 388 -11.81 -24.40 21.32
N GLU A 389 -12.12 -23.15 20.93
CA GLU A 389 -11.22 -22.22 20.26
C GLU A 389 -10.51 -22.82 19.03
N SER A 390 -11.10 -23.81 18.36
CA SER A 390 -10.59 -24.34 17.10
C SER A 390 -11.05 -23.52 15.89
N TYR A 391 -12.05 -22.66 16.05
CA TYR A 391 -12.67 -21.91 14.95
C TYR A 391 -12.77 -20.41 15.27
N PHE A 392 -12.35 -19.57 14.33
CA PHE A 392 -12.32 -18.11 14.47
C PHE A 392 -12.91 -17.42 13.25
N ARG A 393 -13.56 -16.26 13.47
CA ARG A 393 -14.06 -15.39 12.40
C ARG A 393 -13.50 -13.97 12.53
N PHE A 394 -13.02 -13.43 11.42
CA PHE A 394 -12.68 -12.02 11.24
C PHE A 394 -13.68 -11.42 10.25
N SER A 395 -14.22 -10.24 10.55
CA SER A 395 -15.15 -9.55 9.65
C SER A 395 -14.89 -8.04 9.60
N GLY A 396 -15.07 -7.47 8.40
CA GLY A 396 -15.00 -6.03 8.15
C GLY A 396 -16.39 -5.38 8.07
N TYR A 397 -16.43 -4.10 7.65
CA TYR A 397 -17.68 -3.38 7.41
C TYR A 397 -18.40 -3.95 6.18
N ALA A 398 -17.69 -4.20 5.08
CA ALA A 398 -18.29 -4.70 3.84
C ALA A 398 -18.55 -6.22 3.83
N ASP A 399 -18.83 -6.76 2.66
CA ASP A 399 -19.47 -8.05 2.39
C ASP A 399 -18.55 -9.26 2.39
N LYS A 400 -17.33 -9.19 2.97
CA LYS A 400 -16.39 -10.34 3.01
C LYS A 400 -15.93 -10.67 4.43
N GLU A 401 -15.61 -11.94 4.64
CA GLU A 401 -15.19 -12.51 5.92
C GLU A 401 -14.05 -13.54 5.74
N LEU A 402 -13.24 -13.67 6.79
CA LEU A 402 -12.20 -14.69 6.91
C LEU A 402 -12.53 -15.61 8.08
N PHE A 403 -12.42 -16.91 7.83
CA PHE A 403 -12.53 -17.94 8.86
C PHE A 403 -11.24 -18.72 8.98
N LEU A 404 -10.92 -19.09 10.21
CA LEU A 404 -9.82 -19.99 10.51
C LEU A 404 -10.37 -21.19 11.26
N TYR A 405 -9.97 -22.38 10.84
CA TYR A 405 -10.16 -23.61 11.60
C TYR A 405 -8.83 -24.32 11.81
N PHE A 406 -8.45 -24.49 13.07
CA PHE A 406 -7.28 -25.24 13.48
C PHE A 406 -7.68 -26.69 13.67
N SER A 407 -7.12 -27.56 12.83
CA SER A 407 -7.35 -29.00 12.89
C SER A 407 -6.36 -29.70 13.81
N ASP A 408 -6.68 -30.93 14.20
CA ASP A 408 -5.81 -31.78 15.03
C ASP A 408 -4.53 -32.24 14.29
N SER A 409 -4.46 -32.07 12.97
CA SER A 409 -3.31 -32.47 12.13
C SER A 409 -2.27 -31.36 11.92
N ASP A 410 -2.32 -30.29 12.74
CA ASP A 410 -1.54 -29.05 12.60
C ASP A 410 -1.83 -28.28 11.29
N GLU A 411 -2.83 -28.69 10.50
CA GLU A 411 -3.30 -27.94 9.34
C GLU A 411 -4.27 -26.84 9.76
N ILE A 412 -4.21 -25.72 9.05
CA ILE A 412 -5.09 -24.56 9.26
C ILE A 412 -5.92 -24.37 8.01
N TRP A 413 -7.22 -24.42 8.20
CA TRP A 413 -8.21 -24.20 7.16
C TRP A 413 -8.58 -22.73 7.17
N ILE A 414 -8.39 -22.09 6.04
CA ILE A 414 -8.56 -20.65 5.85
C ILE A 414 -9.66 -20.45 4.81
N THR A 415 -10.82 -19.97 5.24
CA THR A 415 -11.97 -19.76 4.36
C THR A 415 -12.17 -18.26 4.13
N LEU A 416 -12.10 -17.85 2.87
CA LEU A 416 -12.50 -16.53 2.38
C LEU A 416 -13.91 -16.64 1.83
N ARG A 417 -14.84 -15.79 2.27
CA ARG A 417 -16.20 -15.84 1.74
C ARG A 417 -16.86 -14.48 1.68
N ASN A 418 -17.88 -14.37 0.84
CA ASN A 418 -18.85 -13.29 0.95
C ASN A 418 -19.75 -13.53 2.19
N LYS A 419 -20.15 -12.47 2.88
CA LYS A 419 -21.20 -12.49 3.89
C LYS A 419 -22.46 -13.01 3.21
N LYS A 420 -23.11 -14.00 3.85
CA LYS A 420 -24.46 -14.38 3.45
C LYS A 420 -25.39 -13.29 3.99
N ASP A 421 -26.19 -12.69 3.10
CA ASP A 421 -27.27 -11.76 3.47
C ASP A 421 -28.28 -12.42 4.44
#